data_AF-A0A2P8FFP1-F1
#
_entry.id   AF-A0A2P8FFP1-F1
#
_cell.length_a   1.000
_cell.length_b   1.000
_cell.length_c   1.000
_cell.angle_alpha   90.00
_cell.angle_beta   90.00
_cell.angle_gamma   90.00
#
_symmetry.space_group_name_H-M   'P 1'
#
loop_
_entity.id
_entity.type
_entity.pdbx_description
1 polymer ?
#
loop_
_entity_poly.entity_id
_entity_poly.type
_entity_poly.pdbx_seq_one_letter_code
_entity_poly.pdbx_strand_id
1 'polypeptide(L)'
;MLIARLDSTPLGVFDGVFTGIRSRQGHGTNLYHVRNVSAKKTRDIRITFDAEKPTGIDVSPPFTSKKYVPPGLVQPVTTDMIDAFGKVARHTDCLERLRIFDGRRVILLENTDSELLGETRTCMMSYSVIDGPGHVPPFNFRNMKVKLVYARQAPTGDQLRSISIRVGLYTLQLQRIR
;
A
#
# COMPACT_ATOMS: atom_id res chain seq x y z
N MET A 1 -7.76 11.47 -0.30
CA MET A 1 -8.59 10.31 -0.69
C MET A 1 -7.85 9.55 -1.78
N LEU A 2 -7.95 8.22 -1.80
CA LEU A 2 -7.42 7.34 -2.84
C LEU A 2 -8.53 6.40 -3.30
N ILE A 3 -8.74 6.29 -4.61
CA ILE A 3 -9.66 5.32 -5.21
C ILE A 3 -8.85 4.47 -6.17
N ALA A 4 -8.98 3.15 -6.05
CA ALA A 4 -8.45 2.21 -7.02
C ALA A 4 -9.59 1.28 -7.45
N ARG A 5 -9.86 1.26 -8.76
CA ARG A 5 -10.75 0.30 -9.39
C ARG A 5 -9.87 -0.69 -10.13
N LEU A 6 -10.01 -1.96 -9.77
CA LEU A 6 -9.32 -3.05 -10.44
C LEU A 6 -10.37 -3.91 -11.10
N ASP A 7 -10.26 -4.04 -12.42
CA ASP A 7 -10.99 -5.01 -13.22
C ASP A 7 -10.01 -5.97 -13.88
N SER A 8 -10.44 -7.21 -14.10
CA SER A 8 -9.65 -8.22 -14.82
C SER A 8 -8.30 -8.57 -14.17
N THR A 9 -8.22 -8.55 -12.84
CA THR A 9 -7.03 -9.03 -12.13
C THR A 9 -6.85 -10.53 -12.33
N PRO A 10 -5.62 -11.07 -12.22
CA PRO A 10 -5.42 -12.50 -12.39
C PRO A 10 -6.31 -13.32 -11.45
N LEU A 11 -7.08 -14.26 -12.04
CA LEU A 11 -8.07 -15.09 -11.36
C LEU A 11 -9.23 -14.31 -10.68
N GLY A 12 -9.38 -13.01 -11.01
CA GLY A 12 -10.39 -12.10 -10.45
C GLY A 12 -10.24 -11.85 -8.95
N VAL A 13 -9.08 -12.14 -8.36
CA VAL A 13 -8.94 -12.17 -6.88
C VAL A 13 -8.88 -10.78 -6.26
N PHE A 14 -8.51 -9.77 -7.04
CA PHE A 14 -8.46 -8.37 -6.62
C PHE A 14 -9.49 -7.50 -7.33
N ASP A 15 -10.42 -8.09 -8.08
CA ASP A 15 -11.46 -7.35 -8.78
C ASP A 15 -12.36 -6.64 -7.78
N GLY A 16 -12.53 -5.34 -7.97
CA GLY A 16 -13.29 -4.52 -7.06
C GLY A 16 -12.84 -3.07 -7.00
N VAL A 17 -13.36 -2.40 -5.98
CA VAL A 17 -13.11 -0.99 -5.70
C VAL A 17 -12.55 -0.88 -4.29
N PHE A 18 -11.35 -0.32 -4.20
CA PHE A 18 -10.76 0.20 -2.98
C PHE A 18 -11.06 1.70 -2.92
N THR A 19 -11.65 2.14 -1.82
CA THR A 19 -11.78 3.57 -1.47
C THR A 19 -11.14 3.79 -0.12
N GLY A 20 -10.13 4.65 -0.07
CA GLY A 20 -9.43 5.03 1.15
C GLY A 20 -9.58 6.53 1.41
N ILE A 21 -9.93 6.88 2.64
CA ILE A 21 -9.94 8.25 3.14
C ILE A 21 -9.05 8.32 4.38
N ARG A 22 -8.20 9.34 4.45
CA ARG A 22 -7.47 9.71 5.65
C ARG A 22 -7.98 11.06 6.13
N SER A 23 -8.35 11.17 7.39
CA SER A 23 -8.84 12.40 8.01
C SER A 23 -8.13 12.65 9.34
N ARG A 24 -7.88 13.92 9.66
CA ARG A 24 -7.34 14.32 10.96
C ARG A 24 -8.50 14.43 11.95
N GLN A 25 -8.37 13.79 13.12
CA GLN A 25 -9.43 13.73 14.14
C GLN A 25 -9.13 14.61 15.37
N GLY A 26 -7.88 15.09 15.53
CA GLY A 26 -7.45 15.89 16.69
C GLY A 26 -5.93 16.05 16.79
N HIS A 27 -5.41 16.32 17.99
CA HIS A 27 -3.99 16.49 18.33
C HIS A 27 -3.13 15.29 17.88
N GLY A 28 -2.65 15.29 16.63
CA GLY A 28 -1.78 14.23 16.08
C GLY A 28 -2.50 12.95 15.65
N THR A 29 -3.77 12.77 16.06
CA THR A 29 -4.58 11.61 15.69
C THR A 29 -5.10 11.68 14.26
N ASN A 30 -4.88 10.61 13.51
CA ASN A 30 -5.42 10.41 12.17
C ASN A 30 -6.32 9.17 12.13
N LEU A 31 -7.43 9.27 11.40
CA LEU A 31 -8.27 8.14 11.06
C LEU A 31 -8.02 7.76 9.60
N TYR A 32 -7.69 6.49 9.40
CA TYR A 32 -7.65 5.86 8.11
C TYR A 32 -8.88 4.97 7.94
N HIS A 33 -9.72 5.29 6.96
CA HIS A 33 -10.94 4.55 6.66
C HIS A 33 -10.86 3.98 5.25
N VAL A 34 -11.05 2.67 5.14
CA VAL A 34 -11.04 1.93 3.89
C VAL A 34 -12.35 1.21 3.70
N ARG A 35 -12.86 1.28 2.48
CA ARG A 35 -13.91 0.40 1.99
C ARG A 35 -13.42 -0.36 0.78
N ASN A 36 -13.41 -1.68 0.89
CA ASN A 36 -13.11 -2.62 -0.18
C ASN A 36 -14.41 -3.30 -0.61
N VAL A 37 -14.79 -3.16 -1.88
CA VAL A 37 -15.99 -3.77 -2.45
C VAL A 37 -15.58 -4.66 -3.62
N SER A 38 -15.94 -5.93 -3.57
CA SER A 38 -15.75 -6.90 -4.67
C SER A 38 -17.06 -7.68 -4.86
N ALA A 39 -17.18 -8.42 -5.96
CA ALA A 39 -18.35 -9.27 -6.21
C ALA A 39 -18.59 -10.31 -5.10
N LYS A 40 -17.53 -10.74 -4.40
CA LYS A 40 -17.59 -11.81 -3.39
C LYS A 40 -17.64 -11.29 -1.96
N LYS A 41 -17.15 -10.07 -1.70
CA LYS A 41 -17.00 -9.55 -0.35
C LYS A 41 -16.93 -8.02 -0.31
N THR A 42 -17.59 -7.45 0.68
CA THR A 42 -17.40 -6.06 1.11
C THR A 42 -16.71 -6.04 2.46
N ARG A 43 -15.82 -5.07 2.68
CA ARG A 43 -15.16 -4.88 3.97
C ARG A 43 -14.82 -3.42 4.23
N ASP A 44 -15.16 -3.00 5.42
CA ASP A 44 -14.88 -1.69 5.99
C ASP A 44 -13.78 -1.86 7.05
N ILE A 45 -12.75 -1.02 6.98
CA ILE A 45 -11.61 -1.04 7.91
C ILE A 45 -11.37 0.39 8.37
N ARG A 46 -11.37 0.61 9.67
CA ARG A 46 -11.01 1.87 10.31
C ARG A 46 -9.78 1.64 11.17
N ILE A 47 -8.72 2.40 10.95
CA ILE A 47 -7.51 2.36 11.76
C ILE A 47 -7.28 3.75 12.34
N THR A 48 -7.16 3.81 13.65
CA THR A 48 -6.74 5.02 14.34
C THR A 48 -5.23 5.00 14.46
N PHE A 49 -4.60 6.10 14.04
CA PHE A 49 -3.18 6.34 14.22
C PHE A 49 -2.99 7.49 15.18
N ASP A 50 -2.06 7.33 16.11
CA ASP A 50 -1.52 8.41 16.94
C ASP A 50 -0.02 8.51 16.68
N ALA A 51 0.46 9.68 16.26
CA ALA A 51 1.87 9.93 15.92
C ALA A 51 2.56 8.80 15.10
N GLU A 52 1.94 8.38 13.98
CA GLU A 52 2.42 7.28 13.11
C GLU A 52 2.52 5.90 13.79
N LYS A 53 1.76 5.68 14.85
CA LYS A 53 1.54 4.38 15.48
C LYS A 53 0.06 3.99 15.41
N PRO A 54 -0.29 2.81 14.89
CA PRO A 54 -1.66 2.29 14.99
C PRO A 54 -2.05 2.09 16.46
N THR A 55 -3.15 2.67 16.89
CA THR A 55 -3.67 2.57 18.27
C THR A 55 -5.01 1.85 18.35
N GLY A 56 -5.77 1.82 17.25
CA GLY A 56 -7.06 1.16 17.21
C GLY A 56 -7.38 0.62 15.83
N ILE A 57 -8.19 -0.44 15.80
CA ILE A 57 -8.74 -0.97 14.57
C ILE A 57 -10.17 -1.45 14.76
N ASP A 58 -11.04 -1.10 13.81
CA ASP A 58 -12.38 -1.63 13.65
C ASP A 58 -12.52 -2.21 12.23
N VAL A 59 -13.03 -3.45 12.12
CA VAL A 59 -13.16 -4.16 10.85
C VAL A 59 -14.52 -4.83 10.76
N SER A 60 -15.27 -4.49 9.71
CA SER A 60 -16.59 -5.07 9.44
C SER A 60 -16.68 -5.62 8.01
N PRO A 61 -17.07 -6.90 7.82
CA PRO A 61 -17.18 -7.94 8.84
C PRO A 61 -15.81 -8.31 9.41
N PRO A 62 -15.74 -8.82 10.65
CA PRO A 62 -14.48 -9.17 11.29
C PRO A 62 -13.70 -10.20 10.47
N PHE A 63 -12.38 -10.22 10.64
CA PHE A 63 -11.56 -11.24 9.99
C PHE A 63 -11.93 -12.62 10.53
N THR A 64 -12.20 -13.56 9.62
CA THR A 64 -12.47 -14.96 9.98
C THR A 64 -11.25 -15.68 10.54
N SER A 65 -10.05 -15.12 10.35
CA SER A 65 -8.79 -15.65 10.88
C SER A 65 -8.25 -14.74 11.98
N LYS A 66 -7.85 -15.35 13.10
CA LYS A 66 -7.15 -14.66 14.22
C LYS A 66 -5.71 -14.26 13.89
N LYS A 67 -5.18 -14.61 12.70
CA LYS A 67 -3.86 -14.14 12.25
C LYS A 67 -4.01 -12.70 11.74
N TYR A 68 -3.90 -11.74 12.65
CA TYR A 68 -3.74 -10.32 12.36
C TYR A 68 -2.82 -9.70 13.42
N VAL A 69 -2.19 -8.58 13.08
CA VAL A 69 -1.31 -7.86 14.02
C VAL A 69 -2.15 -6.89 14.86
N PRO A 70 -2.17 -7.01 16.19
CA PRO A 70 -2.82 -6.03 17.05
C PRO A 70 -2.18 -4.65 16.87
N PRO A 71 -2.95 -3.55 16.73
CA PRO A 71 -2.40 -2.21 16.49
C PRO A 71 -1.31 -1.80 17.50
N GLY A 72 -1.53 -2.06 18.79
CA GLY A 72 -0.59 -1.68 19.85
C GLY A 72 0.79 -2.37 19.79
N LEU A 73 0.90 -3.49 19.06
CA LEU A 73 2.16 -4.22 18.84
C LEU A 73 2.91 -3.75 17.58
N VAL A 74 2.28 -2.92 16.73
CA VAL A 74 2.94 -2.36 15.55
C VAL A 74 3.97 -1.32 15.98
N GLN A 75 5.18 -1.41 15.43
CA GLN A 75 6.25 -0.45 15.71
C GLN A 75 5.89 0.96 15.21
N PRO A 76 6.35 2.03 15.90
CA PRO A 76 6.23 3.40 15.42
C PRO A 76 6.83 3.60 14.03
N VAL A 77 6.48 4.71 13.37
CA VAL A 77 6.87 5.02 11.98
C VAL A 77 6.22 4.06 10.98
N THR A 78 4.97 3.68 11.25
CA THR A 78 4.15 2.88 10.34
C THR A 78 3.02 3.74 9.80
N THR A 79 2.88 3.78 8.48
CA THR A 79 1.84 4.56 7.81
C THR A 79 0.70 3.67 7.31
N ASP A 80 -0.43 4.27 6.91
CA ASP A 80 -1.44 3.57 6.11
C ASP A 80 -1.11 3.60 4.60
N MET A 81 -1.89 2.85 3.80
CA MET A 81 -1.69 2.73 2.36
C MET A 81 -1.89 4.04 1.56
N ILE A 82 -2.75 4.95 2.01
CA ILE A 82 -2.98 6.24 1.31
C ILE A 82 -1.74 7.10 1.44
N ASP A 83 -1.23 7.24 2.66
CA ASP A 83 -0.03 8.01 2.89
C ASP A 83 1.21 7.32 2.30
N ALA A 84 1.25 5.99 2.30
CA ALA A 84 2.28 5.25 1.60
C ALA A 84 2.28 5.56 0.10
N PHE A 85 1.11 5.50 -0.54
CA PHE A 85 0.97 5.87 -1.94
C PHE A 85 1.32 7.34 -2.18
N GLY A 86 0.91 8.25 -1.27
CA GLY A 86 1.25 9.65 -1.32
C GLY A 86 2.76 9.92 -1.21
N LYS A 87 3.46 9.20 -0.32
CA LYS A 87 4.91 9.23 -0.18
C LYS A 87 5.58 8.76 -1.47
N VAL A 88 5.18 7.61 -2.02
CA VAL A 88 5.68 7.08 -3.30
C VAL A 88 5.43 8.04 -4.47
N ALA A 89 4.22 8.61 -4.57
CA ALA A 89 3.82 9.43 -5.70
C ALA A 89 4.45 10.82 -5.73
N ARG A 90 4.80 11.38 -4.57
CA ARG A 90 5.42 12.71 -4.42
C ARG A 90 6.93 12.66 -4.21
N HIS A 91 7.53 11.48 -4.06
CA HIS A 91 8.97 11.41 -3.85
C HIS A 91 9.72 11.79 -5.12
N THR A 92 10.79 12.53 -4.97
CA THR A 92 11.65 12.98 -6.06
C THR A 92 12.84 12.04 -6.30
N ASP A 93 12.96 11.00 -5.49
CA ASP A 93 13.99 9.95 -5.60
C ASP A 93 13.38 8.58 -5.25
N CYS A 94 14.21 7.55 -5.19
CA CYS A 94 13.84 6.23 -4.69
C CYS A 94 13.77 6.25 -3.16
N LEU A 95 12.58 5.95 -2.62
CA LEU A 95 12.37 5.84 -1.17
C LEU A 95 13.25 4.72 -0.61
N GLU A 96 14.05 4.96 0.42
CA GLU A 96 14.89 3.90 1.01
C GLU A 96 14.04 2.78 1.62
N ARG A 97 13.09 3.14 2.49
CA ARG A 97 12.22 2.18 3.17
C ARG A 97 10.91 2.79 3.63
N LEU A 98 9.89 1.96 3.76
CA LEU A 98 8.57 2.35 4.25
C LEU A 98 7.87 1.18 4.94
N ARG A 99 7.33 1.41 6.13
CA ARG A 99 6.45 0.46 6.82
C ARG A 99 5.00 0.85 6.67
N ILE A 100 4.17 -0.13 6.33
CA ILE A 100 2.75 0.09 6.06
C ILE A 100 1.92 -0.88 6.87
N PHE A 101 0.90 -0.38 7.57
CA PHE A 101 -0.11 -1.20 8.24
C PHE A 101 -1.44 -1.06 7.50
N ASP A 102 -1.95 -2.18 6.98
CA ASP A 102 -3.21 -2.24 6.21
C ASP A 102 -4.43 -2.61 7.07
N GLY A 103 -4.25 -2.69 8.40
CA GLY A 103 -5.26 -3.13 9.35
C GLY A 103 -5.21 -4.64 9.63
N ARG A 104 -4.38 -5.40 8.93
CA ARG A 104 -4.24 -6.83 9.18
C ARG A 104 -2.80 -7.27 9.35
N ARG A 105 -1.90 -6.61 8.64
CA ARG A 105 -0.50 -7.03 8.54
C ARG A 105 0.41 -5.80 8.46
N VAL A 106 1.66 -5.99 8.83
CA VAL A 106 2.71 -5.00 8.64
C VAL A 106 3.52 -5.38 7.42
N ILE A 107 3.67 -4.42 6.52
CA ILE A 107 4.37 -4.53 5.25
C ILE A 107 5.61 -3.66 5.33
N LEU A 108 6.72 -4.16 4.79
CA LEU A 108 7.94 -3.42 4.57
C LEU A 108 8.16 -3.31 3.06
N LEU A 109 8.31 -2.07 2.59
CA LEU A 109 8.74 -1.73 1.24
C LEU A 109 10.16 -1.17 1.35
N GLU A 110 11.13 -1.76 0.68
CA GLU A 110 12.55 -1.37 0.77
C GLU A 110 13.17 -1.24 -0.62
N ASN A 111 13.99 -0.22 -0.83
CA ASN A 111 14.74 -0.05 -2.06
C ASN A 111 15.80 -1.13 -2.15
N THR A 112 15.87 -1.77 -3.31
CA THR A 112 16.84 -2.81 -3.63
C THR A 112 17.79 -2.38 -4.73
N ASP A 113 17.35 -1.49 -5.62
CA ASP A 113 18.15 -0.98 -6.72
C ASP A 113 17.53 0.31 -7.27
N SER A 114 18.38 1.20 -7.79
CA SER A 114 17.93 2.42 -8.45
C SER A 114 18.77 2.70 -9.68
N GLU A 115 18.08 3.11 -10.73
CA GLU A 115 18.69 3.41 -12.02
C GLU A 115 18.15 4.74 -12.55
N LEU A 116 19.05 5.56 -13.08
CA LEU A 116 18.70 6.79 -13.78
C LEU A 116 19.25 6.71 -15.20
N LEU A 117 18.33 6.66 -16.18
CA LEU A 117 18.65 6.67 -17.60
C LEU A 117 17.96 7.87 -18.26
N GLY A 118 18.75 8.85 -18.67
CA GLY A 118 18.24 10.13 -19.20
C GLY A 118 17.31 10.80 -18.19
N GLU A 119 16.06 11.03 -18.59
CA GLU A 119 15.02 11.64 -17.74
C GLU A 119 14.15 10.60 -17.01
N THR A 120 14.49 9.32 -17.07
CA THR A 120 13.71 8.26 -16.41
C THR A 120 14.47 7.71 -15.22
N ARG A 121 13.84 7.77 -14.05
CA ARG A 121 14.30 7.10 -12.84
C ARG A 121 13.48 5.83 -12.61
N THR A 122 14.16 4.72 -12.44
CA THR A 122 13.58 3.44 -12.05
C THR A 122 14.03 3.09 -10.64
N CYS A 123 13.09 2.71 -9.77
CA CYS A 123 13.36 2.19 -8.45
C CYS A 123 12.81 0.77 -8.33
N MET A 124 13.67 -0.17 -7.98
CA MET A 124 13.30 -1.55 -7.69
C MET A 124 13.15 -1.71 -6.20
N MET A 125 11.96 -2.09 -5.76
CA MET A 125 11.61 -2.22 -4.36
C MET A 125 11.25 -3.68 -4.03
N SER A 126 11.67 -4.17 -2.87
CA SER A 126 11.14 -5.39 -2.26
C SER A 126 9.93 -5.06 -1.40
N TYR A 127 8.85 -5.82 -1.59
CA TYR A 127 7.66 -5.78 -0.74
C TYR A 127 7.62 -7.06 0.10
N SER A 128 7.55 -6.92 1.42
CA SER A 128 7.59 -8.04 2.37
C SER A 128 6.54 -7.88 3.47
N VAL A 129 5.71 -8.90 3.69
CA VAL A 129 4.85 -8.98 4.88
C VAL A 129 5.69 -9.46 6.06
N ILE A 130 6.12 -8.51 6.90
CA ILE A 130 6.99 -8.78 8.04
C ILE A 130 6.23 -9.25 9.27
N ASP A 131 4.94 -8.90 9.39
CA ASP A 131 4.07 -9.41 10.45
C ASP A 131 2.62 -9.56 9.96
N GLY A 132 1.89 -10.54 10.49
CA GLY A 132 0.55 -10.90 10.06
C GLY A 132 0.52 -11.89 8.87
N PRO A 133 -0.65 -12.10 8.26
CA PRO A 133 -0.84 -13.06 7.17
C PRO A 133 -0.43 -12.50 5.81
N GLY A 134 -0.10 -13.36 4.86
CA GLY A 134 0.13 -13.01 3.45
C GLY A 134 -1.15 -12.72 2.67
N HIS A 135 -1.01 -12.20 1.46
CA HIS A 135 -2.11 -11.82 0.58
C HIS A 135 -2.72 -13.03 -0.12
N VAL A 136 -3.97 -12.88 -0.58
CA VAL A 136 -4.66 -13.85 -1.46
C VAL A 136 -4.69 -15.27 -0.87
N PRO A 137 -5.51 -15.56 0.15
CA PRO A 137 -5.74 -16.94 0.56
C PRO A 137 -6.26 -17.79 -0.62
N PRO A 138 -5.80 -19.05 -0.79
CA PRO A 138 -4.87 -19.78 0.09
C PRO A 138 -3.37 -19.56 -0.20
N PHE A 139 -3.01 -18.84 -1.27
CA PHE A 139 -1.63 -18.69 -1.74
C PHE A 139 -0.70 -17.95 -0.76
N ASN A 140 -1.24 -17.08 0.10
CA ASN A 140 -0.51 -16.47 1.22
C ASN A 140 0.76 -15.72 0.77
N PHE A 141 0.69 -14.94 -0.30
CA PHE A 141 1.83 -14.20 -0.82
C PHE A 141 2.37 -13.21 0.21
N ARG A 142 3.62 -13.41 0.63
CA ARG A 142 4.30 -12.52 1.58
C ARG A 142 5.34 -11.62 0.92
N ASN A 143 5.89 -12.02 -0.22
CA ASN A 143 6.99 -11.33 -0.89
C ASN A 143 6.58 -10.98 -2.32
N MET A 144 6.85 -9.74 -2.75
CA MET A 144 6.59 -9.26 -4.10
C MET A 144 7.71 -8.32 -4.55
N LYS A 145 7.89 -8.17 -5.86
CA LYS A 145 8.77 -7.13 -6.43
C LYS A 145 7.92 -5.96 -6.87
N VAL A 146 8.35 -4.75 -6.56
CA VAL A 146 7.67 -3.52 -6.97
C VAL A 146 8.65 -2.68 -7.79
N LYS A 147 8.29 -2.31 -9.01
CA LYS A 147 9.04 -1.37 -9.84
C LYS A 147 8.30 -0.06 -9.89
N LEU A 148 8.96 1.01 -9.51
CA LEU A 148 8.47 2.38 -9.61
C LEU A 148 9.22 3.06 -10.75
N VAL A 149 8.48 3.74 -11.63
CA VAL A 149 9.07 4.51 -12.73
C VAL A 149 8.63 5.96 -12.61
N TYR A 150 9.59 6.84 -12.55
CA TYR A 150 9.40 8.28 -12.51
C TYR A 150 9.97 8.94 -13.77
N ALA A 151 9.29 9.98 -14.25
CA ALA A 151 9.84 10.89 -15.24
C ALA A 151 10.30 12.16 -14.54
N ARG A 152 11.56 12.53 -14.72
CA ARG A 152 12.11 13.78 -14.21
C ARG A 152 11.45 14.95 -14.90
N GLN A 153 10.85 15.85 -14.12
CA GLN A 153 10.30 17.10 -14.63
C GLN A 153 10.92 18.25 -13.84
N ALA A 154 11.99 18.85 -14.37
CA ALA A 154 12.51 20.10 -13.82
C ALA A 154 11.56 21.26 -14.16
N PRO A 155 11.28 22.20 -13.25
CA PRO A 155 11.77 22.31 -11.86
C PRO A 155 10.89 21.58 -10.81
N THR A 156 9.79 20.95 -11.22
CA THR A 156 8.74 20.42 -10.33
C THR A 156 9.07 19.12 -9.59
N GLY A 157 10.19 18.47 -9.91
CA GLY A 157 10.62 17.19 -9.35
C GLY A 157 10.21 15.97 -10.19
N ASP A 158 10.68 14.79 -9.80
CA ASP A 158 10.36 13.54 -10.47
C ASP A 158 8.85 13.22 -10.30
N GLN A 159 8.18 12.87 -11.39
CA GLN A 159 6.76 12.55 -11.43
C GLN A 159 6.56 11.06 -11.62
N LEU A 160 5.86 10.39 -10.69
CA LEU A 160 5.53 8.97 -10.83
C LEU A 160 4.68 8.73 -12.09
N ARG A 161 5.18 7.85 -12.97
CA ARG A 161 4.54 7.43 -14.22
C ARG A 161 3.83 6.09 -14.08
N SER A 162 4.49 5.13 -13.45
CA SER A 162 3.91 3.79 -13.29
C SER A 162 4.43 3.07 -12.05
N ILE A 163 3.59 2.15 -11.58
CA ILE A 163 3.92 1.17 -10.55
C ILE A 163 3.67 -0.20 -11.17
N SER A 164 4.64 -1.10 -11.11
CA SER A 164 4.47 -2.50 -11.47
C SER A 164 4.70 -3.36 -10.23
N ILE A 165 3.76 -4.24 -9.91
CA ILE A 165 3.82 -5.15 -8.77
C ILE A 165 3.82 -6.56 -9.32
N ARG A 166 4.86 -7.34 -9.04
CA ARG A 166 5.03 -8.71 -9.52
C ARG A 166 5.07 -9.71 -8.37
N VAL A 167 4.29 -10.78 -8.52
CA VAL A 167 4.27 -11.93 -7.61
C VAL A 167 4.15 -13.22 -8.40
N GLY A 168 5.16 -14.09 -8.31
CA GLY A 168 5.24 -15.30 -9.15
C GLY A 168 5.13 -14.98 -10.64
N LEU A 169 4.12 -15.57 -11.29
CA LEU A 169 3.78 -15.35 -12.70
C LEU A 169 2.86 -14.14 -12.94
N TYR A 170 2.33 -13.53 -11.88
CA TYR A 170 1.37 -12.45 -11.97
C TYR A 170 2.05 -11.08 -11.91
N THR A 171 1.58 -10.15 -12.72
CA THR A 171 2.02 -8.75 -12.70
C THR A 171 0.79 -7.84 -12.75
N LEU A 172 0.71 -6.91 -11.81
CA LEU A 172 -0.22 -5.79 -11.83
C LEU A 172 0.54 -4.54 -12.25
N GLN A 173 0.03 -3.81 -13.23
CA GLN A 173 0.62 -2.53 -13.65
C GLN A 173 -0.40 -1.42 -13.46
N LEU A 174 -0.01 -0.39 -12.71
CA LEU A 174 -0.74 0.84 -12.54
C LEU A 174 -0.03 1.93 -13.34
N GLN A 175 -0.74 2.57 -14.25
CA GLN A 175 -0.23 3.69 -15.03
C GLN A 175 -1.00 4.95 -14.67
N ARG A 176 -0.28 6.06 -14.60
CA ARG A 176 -0.92 7.36 -14.45
C ARG A 176 -1.57 7.75 -15.78
N ILE A 177 -2.90 7.77 -15.81
CA ILE A 177 -3.66 8.35 -16.93
C ILE A 177 -3.53 9.87 -16.82
N ARG A 178 -3.24 10.53 -17.94
CA ARG A 178 -3.04 11.98 -18.04
C ARG A 178 -4.33 12.74 -17.79
#